data_AF-A0A8H6RS61-F1
#
_entry.id   AF-A0A8H6RS61-F1
#
_cell.length_a   1.000
_cell.length_b   1.000
_cell.length_c   1.000
_cell.angle_alpha   90.00
_cell.angle_beta   90.00
_cell.angle_gamma   90.00
#
_symmetry.space_group_name_H-M   'P 1'
#
loop_
_entity.id
_entity.type
_entity.pdbx_description
1 polymer ?
#
loop_
_entity_poly.entity_id
_entity_poly.type
_entity_poly.pdbx_seq_one_letter_code
_entity_poly.pdbx_strand_id
1 'polypeptide(L)'
;MFAPTPCRLAGMPGFWKRSMDEFKRQAKIAVKMEGLHVPTKPYPLSKFEQPASVDQCKVMCDSDVGGFSKASLTFVDGAPHDEKLPGTATQEEGEKAGALVEAREPAHALFKGMISTELPPNKPNIQRSGYAGWRTRDRGFSLFGKLLWDLSPYSFLALRIRSDGRKYFVNFQTESIVPTDLHQHLLPSYTPGQWETVTIPFSAFVRTNYGQVVEPQKEMMSTKVRSVGISLIDRVPGPFELAIADIYATNRPPAREVGREDSGFELGEEPEEQRGMMDEIEPRPKKGEPDRILI
;
A
#
# COMPACT_ATOMS: atom_id res chain seq x y z
N MET A 1 -2.48 7.89 -47.01
CA MET A 1 -1.64 6.74 -46.61
C MET A 1 -0.85 7.14 -45.37
N PHE A 2 -1.27 6.70 -44.19
CA PHE A 2 -0.50 6.90 -42.96
C PHE A 2 0.27 5.61 -42.68
N ALA A 3 1.60 5.66 -42.80
CA ALA A 3 2.47 4.57 -42.41
C ALA A 3 2.55 4.50 -40.88
N PRO A 4 2.46 3.32 -40.25
CA PRO A 4 2.66 3.19 -38.82
C PRO A 4 4.15 3.34 -38.50
N THR A 5 4.47 4.22 -37.55
CA THR A 5 5.83 4.41 -37.02
C THR A 5 6.24 3.15 -36.24
N PRO A 6 7.38 2.50 -36.57
CA PRO A 6 7.81 1.33 -35.82
C PRO A 6 8.32 1.76 -34.43
N CYS A 7 7.68 1.26 -33.39
CA CYS A 7 8.09 1.44 -32.00
C CYS A 7 9.43 0.72 -31.79
N ARG A 8 10.53 1.49 -31.68
CA ARG A 8 11.86 0.96 -31.35
C ARG A 8 11.91 0.59 -29.86
N LEU A 9 11.50 -0.63 -29.53
CA LEU A 9 11.67 -1.21 -28.18
C LEU A 9 13.05 -1.87 -27.96
N ALA A 10 13.87 -1.98 -29.01
CA ALA A 10 15.20 -2.58 -28.92
C ALA A 10 16.27 -1.49 -28.72
N GLY A 11 16.60 -1.16 -27.46
CA GLY A 11 17.76 -0.30 -27.18
C GLY A 11 17.86 0.41 -25.83
N MET A 12 17.16 -0.02 -24.77
CA MET A 12 17.37 0.58 -23.44
C MET A 12 18.32 -0.28 -22.58
N PRO A 13 19.50 0.24 -22.15
CA PRO A 13 20.48 -0.50 -21.34
C PRO A 13 19.91 -1.18 -20.08
N GLY A 14 18.81 -0.66 -19.53
CA GLY A 14 18.13 -1.22 -18.37
C GLY A 14 17.28 -2.46 -18.65
N PHE A 15 16.84 -2.70 -19.89
CA PHE A 15 15.85 -3.76 -20.19
C PHE A 15 16.46 -5.17 -20.11
N TRP A 16 17.64 -5.37 -20.68
CA TRP A 16 18.36 -6.64 -20.63
C TRP A 16 18.79 -6.98 -19.20
N LYS A 17 19.32 -6.00 -18.47
CA LYS A 17 19.70 -6.16 -17.06
C LYS A 17 18.50 -6.59 -16.21
N ARG A 18 17.36 -5.91 -16.33
CA ARG A 18 16.11 -6.27 -15.61
C ARG A 18 15.63 -7.68 -15.96
N SER A 19 15.72 -8.07 -17.22
CA SER A 19 15.30 -9.41 -17.66
C SER A 19 16.22 -10.50 -17.10
N MET A 20 17.54 -10.27 -17.08
CA MET A 20 18.50 -11.19 -16.45
C MET A 20 18.30 -11.29 -14.94
N ASP A 21 18.05 -10.16 -14.27
CA ASP A 21 17.81 -10.13 -12.83
C ASP A 21 16.53 -10.89 -12.46
N GLU A 22 15.46 -10.75 -13.25
CA GLU A 22 14.22 -11.50 -13.05
C GLU A 22 14.42 -13.00 -13.32
N PHE A 23 15.11 -13.38 -14.38
CA PHE A 23 15.43 -14.78 -14.65
C PHE A 23 16.24 -15.40 -13.50
N LYS A 24 17.27 -14.71 -13.00
CA LYS A 24 18.06 -15.17 -11.84
C LYS A 24 17.20 -15.32 -10.59
N ARG A 25 16.27 -14.39 -10.35
CA ARG A 25 15.32 -14.45 -9.22
C ARG A 25 14.43 -15.69 -9.35
N GLN A 26 13.80 -15.90 -10.50
CA GLN A 26 12.92 -17.05 -10.75
C GLN A 26 13.69 -18.38 -10.64
N ALA A 27 14.89 -18.47 -11.22
CA ALA A 27 15.74 -19.64 -11.12
C ALA A 27 16.13 -19.96 -9.67
N LYS A 28 16.46 -18.93 -8.87
CA LYS A 28 16.78 -19.10 -7.44
C LYS A 28 15.60 -19.64 -6.63
N ILE A 29 14.38 -19.14 -6.90
CA ILE A 29 13.15 -19.61 -6.24
C ILE A 29 12.91 -21.09 -6.60
N ALA A 30 13.01 -21.44 -7.87
CA ALA A 30 12.79 -22.81 -8.36
C ALA A 30 13.81 -23.82 -7.78
N VAL A 31 15.10 -23.46 -7.77
CA VAL A 31 16.18 -24.34 -7.27
C VAL A 31 16.07 -24.59 -5.76
N LYS A 32 15.61 -23.61 -4.99
CA LYS A 32 15.54 -23.74 -3.53
C LYS A 32 14.27 -24.38 -3.00
N MET A 33 13.31 -24.74 -3.86
CA MET A 33 11.97 -25.17 -3.43
C MET A 33 11.33 -24.21 -2.39
N GLU A 34 11.59 -22.90 -2.51
CA GLU A 34 11.10 -21.87 -1.56
C GLU A 34 9.55 -21.80 -1.52
N GLY A 35 8.83 -22.55 -2.37
CA GLY A 35 7.37 -22.73 -2.30
C GLY A 35 6.88 -23.70 -1.21
N LEU A 36 7.76 -24.41 -0.50
CA LEU A 36 7.40 -25.34 0.59
C LEU A 36 7.54 -24.73 1.99
N HIS A 37 8.17 -23.56 2.12
CA HIS A 37 8.42 -22.93 3.42
C HIS A 37 8.02 -21.45 3.41
N VAL A 38 7.32 -21.02 4.47
CA VAL A 38 6.95 -19.61 4.65
C VAL A 38 8.23 -18.76 4.76
N PRO A 39 8.44 -17.75 3.91
CA PRO A 39 9.65 -16.94 3.95
C PRO A 39 9.80 -16.19 5.29
N THR A 40 10.98 -16.31 5.90
CA THR A 40 11.29 -15.62 7.18
C THR A 40 12.02 -14.29 6.98
N LYS A 41 12.61 -14.07 5.80
CA LYS A 41 13.34 -12.85 5.47
C LYS A 41 12.39 -11.77 4.97
N PRO A 42 12.53 -10.51 5.43
CA PRO A 42 11.76 -9.40 4.86
C PRO A 42 11.98 -9.24 3.35
N TYR A 43 10.93 -8.88 2.64
CA TYR A 43 10.99 -8.56 1.21
C TYR A 43 10.87 -7.04 1.00
N PRO A 44 11.94 -6.33 0.63
CA PRO A 44 11.91 -4.87 0.51
C PRO A 44 11.04 -4.40 -0.67
N LEU A 45 10.13 -3.47 -0.41
CA LEU A 45 9.36 -2.75 -1.44
C LEU A 45 9.98 -1.38 -1.74
N SER A 46 10.40 -0.65 -0.71
CA SER A 46 11.06 0.65 -0.83
C SER A 46 12.03 0.86 0.34
N LYS A 47 13.25 1.30 0.03
CA LYS A 47 14.30 1.59 1.01
C LYS A 47 14.91 2.95 0.70
N PHE A 48 14.79 3.88 1.62
CA PHE A 48 15.25 5.25 1.44
C PHE A 48 16.64 5.44 2.06
N GLU A 49 17.60 4.63 1.62
CA GLU A 49 18.99 4.65 2.10
C GLU A 49 19.89 5.60 1.27
N GLN A 50 19.43 6.05 0.09
CA GLN A 50 20.20 6.88 -0.82
C GLN A 50 19.34 7.99 -1.44
N PRO A 51 19.94 9.13 -1.85
CA PRO A 51 19.22 10.20 -2.53
C PRO A 51 18.41 9.73 -3.75
N ALA A 52 18.95 8.81 -4.54
CA ALA A 52 18.27 8.28 -5.73
C ALA A 52 17.04 7.41 -5.40
N SER A 53 16.81 7.03 -4.15
CA SER A 53 15.63 6.24 -3.76
C SER A 53 14.32 7.03 -3.93
N VAL A 54 14.32 8.35 -3.70
CA VAL A 54 13.11 9.17 -3.91
C VAL A 54 12.79 9.39 -5.39
N ASP A 55 13.78 9.25 -6.28
CA ASP A 55 13.60 9.30 -7.74
C ASP A 55 12.80 8.10 -8.28
N GLN A 56 12.52 7.11 -7.44
CA GLN A 56 11.62 6.01 -7.77
C GLN A 56 10.16 6.31 -7.38
N CYS A 57 9.89 7.48 -6.79
CA CYS A 57 8.59 7.87 -6.29
C CYS A 57 7.99 9.05 -7.09
N LYS A 58 6.70 8.98 -7.36
CA LYS A 58 5.92 10.05 -7.98
C LYS A 58 5.04 10.69 -6.91
N VAL A 59 5.25 11.98 -6.65
CA VAL A 59 4.36 12.81 -5.83
C VAL A 59 3.11 13.17 -6.64
N MET A 60 1.98 13.25 -5.96
CA MET A 60 0.66 13.57 -6.50
C MET A 60 -0.04 14.52 -5.53
N CYS A 61 -0.62 15.59 -6.02
CA CYS A 61 -1.24 16.61 -5.20
C CYS A 61 -2.49 17.17 -5.89
N ASP A 62 -3.46 17.71 -5.15
CA ASP A 62 -4.62 18.36 -5.78
C ASP A 62 -4.22 19.53 -6.69
N SER A 63 -3.04 20.13 -6.49
CA SER A 63 -2.47 21.16 -7.36
C SER A 63 -2.31 20.69 -8.81
N ASP A 64 -2.14 19.39 -9.04
CA ASP A 64 -2.05 18.80 -10.38
C ASP A 64 -3.36 18.94 -11.18
N VAL A 65 -4.49 19.09 -10.47
CA VAL A 65 -5.81 19.30 -11.07
C VAL A 65 -6.34 20.73 -10.85
N GLY A 66 -5.61 21.56 -10.12
CA GLY A 66 -5.92 22.98 -9.87
C GLY A 66 -6.27 23.32 -8.42
N GLY A 67 -6.09 22.41 -7.47
CA GLY A 67 -6.15 22.71 -6.04
C GLY A 67 -4.97 23.55 -5.57
N PHE A 68 -4.96 23.86 -4.27
CA PHE A 68 -3.98 24.76 -3.65
C PHE A 68 -3.07 24.07 -2.63
N SER A 69 -3.17 22.75 -2.48
CA SER A 69 -2.25 22.00 -1.62
C SER A 69 -0.86 21.96 -2.25
N LYS A 70 0.15 21.77 -1.40
CA LYS A 70 1.55 21.61 -1.80
C LYS A 70 2.10 20.35 -1.15
N ALA A 71 2.91 19.60 -1.89
CA ALA A 71 3.53 18.39 -1.41
C ALA A 71 4.92 18.20 -2.03
N SER A 72 5.85 17.67 -1.26
CA SER A 72 7.16 17.24 -1.73
C SER A 72 7.59 15.96 -1.04
N LEU A 73 8.48 15.21 -1.71
CA LEU A 73 9.14 14.04 -1.18
C LEU A 73 10.64 14.22 -1.38
N THR A 74 11.38 14.42 -0.30
CA THR A 74 12.82 14.70 -0.34
C THR A 74 13.60 13.66 0.45
N PHE A 75 14.79 13.30 0.00
CA PHE A 75 15.69 12.45 0.77
C PHE A 75 16.36 13.26 1.90
N VAL A 76 16.54 12.62 3.05
CA VAL A 76 17.25 13.14 4.22
C VAL A 76 18.26 12.09 4.66
N ASP A 77 19.52 12.50 4.82
CA ASP A 77 20.59 11.64 5.34
C ASP A 77 20.31 11.26 6.79
N GLY A 78 20.77 10.07 7.18
CA GLY A 78 20.69 9.63 8.57
C GLY A 78 21.59 10.47 9.48
N ALA A 79 21.13 10.74 10.69
CA ALA A 79 21.84 11.54 11.69
C ALA A 79 21.96 10.78 13.02
N PRO A 80 22.93 11.09 13.89
CA PRO A 80 22.93 10.58 15.26
C PRO A 80 21.67 11.05 16.01
N HIS A 81 20.96 10.15 16.72
CA HIS A 81 19.71 10.49 17.43
C HIS A 81 19.48 9.59 18.64
N ASP A 82 19.09 10.15 19.79
CA ASP A 82 18.71 9.36 20.97
C ASP A 82 17.31 8.73 20.80
N GLU A 83 17.22 7.49 20.31
CA GLU A 83 15.95 6.75 20.23
C GLU A 83 15.63 6.10 21.58
N LYS A 84 14.47 6.42 22.18
CA LYS A 84 13.95 5.68 23.33
C LYS A 84 13.40 4.34 22.85
N LEU A 85 14.23 3.30 22.92
CA LEU A 85 13.78 1.92 22.77
C LEU A 85 12.67 1.64 23.80
N PRO A 86 11.50 1.10 23.40
CA PRO A 86 10.54 0.58 24.37
C PRO A 86 11.22 -0.56 25.14
N GLY A 87 11.32 -0.37 26.45
CA GLY A 87 12.05 -1.25 27.34
C GLY A 87 11.58 -2.70 27.23
N THR A 88 12.53 -3.59 27.01
CA THR A 88 12.42 -4.97 27.47
C THR A 88 12.38 -4.91 28.99
N ALA A 89 11.17 -4.93 29.55
CA ALA A 89 11.00 -5.30 30.94
C ALA A 89 11.38 -6.78 31.06
N THR A 90 12.63 -7.04 31.41
CA THR A 90 13.03 -8.30 32.02
C THR A 90 13.73 -7.91 33.30
N GLN A 91 13.10 -8.29 34.42
CA GLN A 91 13.75 -8.24 35.72
C GLN A 91 15.00 -9.14 35.69
N GLU A 92 15.94 -8.75 36.56
CA GLU A 92 17.10 -9.50 37.08
C GLU A 92 18.47 -9.24 36.43
N GLU A 93 19.16 -8.29 37.07
CA GLU A 93 20.54 -8.35 37.60
C GLU A 93 21.65 -9.02 36.79
N GLY A 94 22.69 -8.24 36.48
CA GLY A 94 24.00 -8.75 36.10
C GLY A 94 24.81 -7.77 35.26
N GLU A 95 25.71 -7.03 35.91
CA GLU A 95 26.69 -6.13 35.31
C GLU A 95 27.48 -6.77 34.15
N LYS A 96 27.12 -6.41 32.91
CA LYS A 96 28.08 -6.23 31.81
C LYS A 96 27.62 -5.03 31.00
N ALA A 97 28.50 -4.03 30.92
CA ALA A 97 28.32 -2.78 30.18
C ALA A 97 27.67 -3.07 28.81
N GLY A 98 26.37 -2.75 28.71
CA GLY A 98 25.63 -2.81 27.47
C GLY A 98 26.29 -1.86 26.48
N ALA A 99 26.68 -2.38 25.33
CA ALA A 99 27.13 -1.55 24.24
C ALA A 99 26.07 -0.49 23.98
N LEU A 100 26.45 0.78 24.09
CA LEU A 100 25.66 1.91 23.61
C LEU A 100 25.43 1.67 22.13
N VAL A 101 24.24 1.20 21.75
CA VAL A 101 23.82 1.25 20.35
C VAL A 101 23.57 2.73 20.11
N GLU A 102 24.49 3.42 19.43
CA GLU A 102 24.21 4.73 18.85
C GLU A 102 22.96 4.57 17.99
N ALA A 103 21.81 4.94 18.53
CA ALA A 103 20.63 5.06 17.72
C ALA A 103 20.92 6.17 16.71
N ARG A 104 20.80 5.84 15.43
CA ARG A 104 20.94 6.79 14.34
C ARG A 104 19.55 6.95 13.75
N GLU A 105 19.09 8.18 13.65
CA GLU A 105 17.97 8.51 12.78
C GLU A 105 18.29 7.92 11.40
N PRO A 106 17.44 7.01 10.89
CA PRO A 106 17.72 6.37 9.63
C PRO A 106 17.71 7.41 8.51
N ALA A 107 18.50 7.17 7.47
CA ALA A 107 18.27 7.84 6.19
C ALA A 107 16.82 7.54 5.75
N HIS A 108 16.13 8.57 5.26
CA HIS A 108 14.70 8.48 5.03
C HIS A 108 14.21 9.40 3.92
N ALA A 109 13.00 9.11 3.43
CA ALA A 109 12.23 10.05 2.65
C ALA A 109 11.35 10.88 3.57
N LEU A 110 11.40 12.19 3.40
CA LEU A 110 10.56 13.17 4.08
C LEU A 110 9.43 13.59 3.16
N PHE A 111 8.22 13.13 3.46
CA PHE A 111 6.99 13.53 2.78
C PHE A 111 6.35 14.68 3.56
N LYS A 112 6.37 15.89 3.00
CA LYS A 112 5.86 17.08 3.69
C LYS A 112 5.17 18.05 2.77
N GLY A 113 4.41 18.96 3.37
CA GLY A 113 3.70 19.96 2.60
C GLY A 113 2.66 20.72 3.41
N MET A 114 1.68 21.26 2.69
CA MET A 114 0.56 22.00 3.26
C MET A 114 -0.72 21.64 2.50
N ILE A 115 -1.75 21.25 3.24
CA ILE A 115 -3.08 20.96 2.69
C ILE A 115 -3.91 22.24 2.66
N SER A 116 -4.60 22.46 1.54
CA SER A 116 -5.67 23.45 1.39
C SER A 116 -6.92 22.78 0.84
N THR A 117 -8.07 23.08 1.43
CA THR A 117 -9.38 22.58 0.97
C THR A 117 -10.10 23.54 0.04
N GLU A 118 -9.46 24.68 -0.30
CA GLU A 118 -10.03 25.65 -1.22
C GLU A 118 -10.25 25.02 -2.60
N LEU A 119 -11.41 25.34 -3.20
CA LEU A 119 -11.77 24.88 -4.53
C LEU A 119 -11.33 25.93 -5.56
N PRO A 120 -10.78 25.51 -6.71
CA PRO A 120 -10.41 26.43 -7.78
C PRO A 120 -11.64 27.19 -8.31
N PRO A 121 -11.64 28.54 -8.29
CA PRO A 121 -12.81 29.34 -8.69
C PRO A 121 -13.19 29.13 -10.16
N ASN A 122 -12.22 28.76 -11.01
CA ASN A 122 -12.40 28.63 -12.45
C ASN A 122 -12.66 27.18 -12.92
N LYS A 123 -12.86 26.22 -12.01
CA LYS A 123 -13.06 24.79 -12.34
C LYS A 123 -14.20 24.18 -11.51
N PRO A 124 -15.47 24.44 -11.86
CA PRO A 124 -16.63 24.00 -11.07
C PRO A 124 -16.84 22.48 -11.03
N ASN A 125 -16.17 21.73 -11.93
CA ASN A 125 -16.18 20.27 -11.92
C ASN A 125 -15.36 19.67 -10.77
N ILE A 126 -14.53 20.46 -10.08
CA ILE A 126 -13.74 20.02 -8.93
C ILE A 126 -14.56 20.25 -7.66
N GLN A 127 -15.18 19.16 -7.17
CA GLN A 127 -16.04 19.21 -5.98
C GLN A 127 -15.27 18.90 -4.68
N ARG A 128 -14.06 18.33 -4.79
CA ARG A 128 -13.23 17.92 -3.65
C ARG A 128 -11.77 18.29 -3.91
N SER A 129 -11.14 18.86 -2.89
CA SER A 129 -9.74 19.31 -2.83
C SER A 129 -9.21 19.05 -1.41
N GLY A 130 -7.91 19.16 -1.20
CA GLY A 130 -7.22 18.89 0.06
C GLY A 130 -6.64 17.48 0.13
N TYR A 131 -5.88 17.08 -0.89
CA TYR A 131 -5.13 15.82 -0.86
C TYR A 131 -3.68 15.98 -1.30
N ALA A 132 -2.82 15.17 -0.70
CA ALA A 132 -1.45 14.97 -1.12
C ALA A 132 -1.09 13.50 -1.02
N GLY A 133 -0.15 13.03 -1.84
CA GLY A 133 0.35 11.68 -1.71
C GLY A 133 1.56 11.43 -2.58
N TRP A 134 2.09 10.23 -2.49
CA TRP A 134 3.10 9.74 -3.39
C TRP A 134 2.92 8.24 -3.58
N ARG A 135 3.48 7.71 -4.66
CA ARG A 135 3.58 6.27 -4.89
C ARG A 135 4.86 5.91 -5.59
N THR A 136 5.31 4.67 -5.47
CA THR A 136 6.38 4.14 -6.30
C THR A 136 5.97 4.19 -7.78
N ARG A 137 6.92 4.54 -8.64
CA ARG A 137 6.79 4.40 -10.09
C ARG A 137 6.68 2.92 -10.45
N ASP A 138 6.00 2.64 -11.55
CA ASP A 138 5.89 1.30 -12.10
C ASP A 138 7.31 0.76 -12.41
N ARG A 139 7.58 -0.50 -12.05
CA ARG A 139 8.91 -1.11 -12.22
C ARG A 139 9.31 -1.33 -13.70
N GLY A 140 8.40 -1.03 -14.62
CA GLY A 140 8.57 -1.16 -16.06
C GLY A 140 8.33 -2.57 -16.57
N PHE A 141 9.01 -2.92 -17.65
CA PHE A 141 8.83 -4.20 -18.35
C PHE A 141 10.15 -4.99 -18.43
N SER A 142 10.01 -6.31 -18.47
CA SER A 142 11.03 -7.29 -18.86
C SER A 142 10.59 -8.02 -20.14
N LEU A 143 11.43 -8.91 -20.66
CA LEU A 143 11.06 -9.82 -21.76
C LEU A 143 9.84 -10.71 -21.43
N PHE A 144 9.54 -10.91 -20.15
CA PHE A 144 8.42 -11.73 -19.66
C PHE A 144 7.18 -10.91 -19.28
N GLY A 145 7.15 -9.63 -19.64
CA GLY A 145 6.03 -8.72 -19.35
C GLY A 145 6.33 -7.71 -18.24
N LYS A 146 5.27 -7.17 -17.63
CA LYS A 146 5.39 -6.15 -16.58
C LYS A 146 6.12 -6.69 -15.36
N LEU A 147 7.00 -5.88 -14.79
CA LEU A 147 7.65 -6.17 -13.52
C LEU A 147 6.70 -5.79 -12.39
N LEU A 148 6.19 -6.79 -11.69
CA LEU A 148 5.28 -6.65 -10.56
C LEU A 148 5.93 -7.23 -9.31
N TRP A 149 5.47 -6.81 -8.13
CA TRP A 149 5.83 -7.52 -6.90
C TRP A 149 4.85 -8.68 -6.68
N ASP A 150 5.42 -9.81 -6.30
CA ASP A 150 4.69 -10.94 -5.75
C ASP A 150 4.88 -10.93 -4.23
N LEU A 151 3.83 -10.50 -3.53
CA LEU A 151 3.75 -10.43 -2.07
C LEU A 151 2.93 -11.60 -1.50
N SER A 152 2.44 -12.52 -2.34
CA SER A 152 1.63 -13.66 -1.88
C SER A 152 2.29 -14.56 -0.82
N PRO A 153 3.63 -14.69 -0.75
CA PRO A 153 4.28 -15.44 0.34
C PRO A 153 4.33 -14.71 1.69
N TYR A 154 3.83 -13.47 1.78
CA TYR A 154 3.90 -12.62 2.97
C TYR A 154 2.51 -12.24 3.47
N SER A 155 2.32 -12.22 4.78
CA SER A 155 1.04 -11.87 5.42
C SER A 155 0.92 -10.39 5.80
N PHE A 156 2.05 -9.71 6.01
CA PHE A 156 2.05 -8.34 6.55
C PHE A 156 2.89 -7.38 5.73
N LEU A 157 2.47 -6.12 5.72
CA LEU A 157 3.29 -4.97 5.36
C LEU A 157 3.88 -4.35 6.62
N ALA A 158 5.17 -4.03 6.62
CA ALA A 158 5.80 -3.24 7.66
C ALA A 158 6.38 -1.94 7.09
N LEU A 159 6.29 -0.87 7.88
CA LEU A 159 6.84 0.44 7.56
C LEU A 159 7.56 1.01 8.79
N ARG A 160 8.81 1.47 8.63
CA ARG A 160 9.49 2.28 9.66
C ARG A 160 9.27 3.76 9.38
N ILE A 161 8.58 4.45 10.27
CA ILE A 161 8.08 5.81 10.07
C ILE A 161 8.31 6.69 11.29
N ARG A 162 8.28 8.02 11.08
CA ARG A 162 8.03 9.02 12.12
C ARG A 162 6.94 9.97 11.62
N SER A 163 5.79 9.96 12.27
CA SER A 163 4.59 10.70 11.86
C SER A 163 4.36 11.94 12.72
N ASP A 164 3.84 13.01 12.12
CA ASP A 164 3.32 14.20 12.82
C ASP A 164 1.96 13.98 13.54
N GLY A 165 1.39 12.79 13.44
CA GLY A 165 0.08 12.44 14.02
C GLY A 165 -1.11 12.65 13.08
N ARG A 166 -0.91 13.07 11.83
CA ARG A 166 -1.98 13.11 10.83
C ARG A 166 -2.40 11.72 10.37
N LYS A 167 -3.63 11.65 9.83
CA LYS A 167 -4.25 10.42 9.32
C LYS A 167 -3.80 10.12 7.89
N TYR A 168 -2.61 9.54 7.76
CA TYR A 168 -2.10 9.04 6.48
C TYR A 168 -2.73 7.69 6.13
N PHE A 169 -2.81 7.37 4.84
CA PHE A 169 -3.26 6.08 4.32
C PHE A 169 -2.15 5.44 3.50
N VAL A 170 -1.91 4.16 3.72
CA VAL A 170 -1.06 3.33 2.87
C VAL A 170 -1.91 2.77 1.74
N ASN A 171 -1.40 2.84 0.51
CA ASN A 171 -2.12 2.49 -0.69
C ASN A 171 -1.35 1.47 -1.52
N PHE A 172 -2.03 0.43 -1.97
CA PHE A 172 -1.56 -0.48 -3.00
C PHE A 172 -2.39 -0.36 -4.27
N GLN A 173 -1.69 -0.34 -5.40
CA GLN A 173 -2.30 -0.58 -6.70
C GLN A 173 -1.87 -1.95 -7.21
N THR A 174 -2.83 -2.78 -7.62
CA THR A 174 -2.59 -4.12 -8.19
C THR A 174 -3.09 -4.19 -9.63
N GLU A 175 -2.78 -5.26 -10.34
CA GLU A 175 -3.40 -5.52 -11.66
C GLU A 175 -4.87 -5.95 -11.54
N SER A 176 -5.75 -5.07 -11.06
CA SER A 176 -7.20 -5.33 -11.01
C SER A 176 -7.87 -5.22 -12.38
N ILE A 177 -9.07 -5.82 -12.50
CA ILE A 177 -9.99 -5.63 -13.63
C ILE A 177 -10.33 -4.15 -13.78
N VAL A 178 -10.49 -3.45 -12.66
CA VAL A 178 -10.73 -2.01 -12.61
C VAL A 178 -9.40 -1.32 -12.24
N PRO A 179 -8.71 -0.67 -13.21
CA PRO A 179 -7.36 -0.15 -12.97
C PRO A 179 -7.29 0.99 -11.94
N THR A 180 -8.43 1.60 -11.63
CA THR A 180 -8.58 2.68 -10.65
C THR A 180 -8.79 2.17 -9.22
N ASP A 181 -8.92 0.86 -9.03
CA ASP A 181 -8.99 0.27 -7.70
C ASP A 181 -7.68 0.49 -6.93
N LEU A 182 -7.84 0.91 -5.68
CA LEU A 182 -6.79 0.97 -4.69
C LEU A 182 -7.17 0.06 -3.52
N HIS A 183 -6.18 -0.54 -2.88
CA HIS A 183 -6.35 -1.19 -1.59
C HIS A 183 -5.70 -0.28 -0.55
N GLN A 184 -6.48 0.20 0.41
CA GLN A 184 -6.08 1.26 1.33
C GLN A 184 -6.26 0.85 2.79
N HIS A 185 -5.38 1.33 3.65
CA HIS A 185 -5.50 1.20 5.09
C HIS A 185 -4.95 2.47 5.76
N LEU A 186 -5.60 2.94 6.83
CA LEU A 186 -5.05 3.99 7.69
C LEU A 186 -3.67 3.56 8.21
N LEU A 187 -2.65 4.39 8.04
CA LEU A 187 -1.33 4.13 8.59
C LEU A 187 -1.40 4.30 10.11
N PRO A 188 -1.20 3.23 10.91
CA PRO A 188 -1.17 3.38 12.36
C PRO A 188 -0.01 4.29 12.76
N SER A 189 -0.22 5.07 13.81
CA SER A 189 0.77 5.97 14.41
C SER A 189 0.54 5.95 15.92
N TYR A 190 1.39 5.23 16.63
CA TYR A 190 1.22 4.99 18.06
C TYR A 190 2.06 5.92 18.92
N THR A 191 3.16 6.43 18.37
CA THR A 191 4.08 7.37 19.02
C THR A 191 4.42 8.52 18.07
N PRO A 192 3.47 9.44 17.81
CA PRO A 192 3.72 10.61 16.97
C PRO A 192 4.98 11.38 17.41
N GLY A 193 5.78 11.81 16.44
CA GLY A 193 7.07 12.46 16.65
C GLY A 193 8.23 11.52 16.98
N GLN A 194 8.00 10.22 17.16
CA GLN A 194 9.05 9.22 17.38
C GLN A 194 9.13 8.24 16.21
N TRP A 195 10.31 7.66 16.01
CA TRP A 195 10.48 6.57 15.06
C TRP A 195 9.82 5.30 15.61
N GLU A 196 9.02 4.65 14.78
CA GLU A 196 8.39 3.38 15.10
C GLU A 196 8.29 2.49 13.85
N THR A 197 8.16 1.18 14.06
CA THR A 197 7.84 0.24 12.99
C THR A 197 6.41 -0.25 13.17
N VAL A 198 5.54 0.12 12.24
CA VAL A 198 4.15 -0.32 12.21
C VAL A 198 4.00 -1.47 11.23
N THR A 199 3.11 -2.40 11.55
CA THR A 199 2.88 -3.61 10.75
C THR A 199 1.37 -3.79 10.56
N ILE A 200 0.95 -4.00 9.31
CA ILE A 200 -0.46 -4.06 8.90
C ILE A 200 -0.68 -5.37 8.12
N PRO A 201 -1.67 -6.20 8.48
CA PRO A 201 -2.02 -7.37 7.69
C PRO A 201 -2.50 -6.96 6.28
N PHE A 202 -2.08 -7.67 5.24
CA PHE A 202 -2.59 -7.39 3.89
C PHE A 202 -4.11 -7.60 3.77
N SER A 203 -4.67 -8.49 4.59
CA SER A 203 -6.12 -8.75 4.68
C SER A 203 -6.91 -7.59 5.29
N ALA A 204 -6.26 -6.67 6.01
CA ALA A 204 -6.92 -5.50 6.59
C ALA A 204 -7.17 -4.39 5.54
N PHE A 205 -6.47 -4.40 4.40
CA PHE A 205 -6.63 -3.36 3.39
C PHE A 205 -8.00 -3.42 2.73
N VAL A 206 -8.66 -2.27 2.66
CA VAL A 206 -10.00 -2.09 2.08
C VAL A 206 -9.87 -1.66 0.63
N ARG A 207 -10.60 -2.31 -0.27
CA ARG A 207 -10.67 -1.89 -1.66
C ARG A 207 -11.54 -0.65 -1.82
N THR A 208 -11.00 0.36 -2.48
CA THR A 208 -11.67 1.62 -2.77
C THR A 208 -11.51 1.99 -4.24
N ASN A 209 -12.41 2.85 -4.73
CA ASN A 209 -12.33 3.46 -6.05
C ASN A 209 -12.73 4.93 -5.92
N TYR A 210 -11.87 5.84 -6.39
CA TYR A 210 -12.01 7.29 -6.18
C TYR A 210 -12.33 7.69 -4.72
N GLY A 211 -11.77 6.96 -3.75
CA GLY A 211 -11.96 7.21 -2.32
C GLY A 211 -13.29 6.72 -1.74
N GLN A 212 -14.07 5.94 -2.49
CA GLN A 212 -15.27 5.26 -2.01
C GLN A 212 -15.01 3.77 -1.83
N VAL A 213 -15.51 3.17 -0.76
CA VAL A 213 -15.43 1.73 -0.50
C VAL A 213 -16.20 0.99 -1.59
N VAL A 214 -15.60 -0.08 -2.14
CA VAL A 214 -16.22 -0.87 -3.23
C VAL A 214 -16.56 -2.28 -2.77
N GLU A 215 -17.85 -2.55 -2.68
CA GLU A 215 -18.39 -3.90 -2.45
C GLU A 215 -18.63 -4.67 -3.77
N PRO A 216 -18.55 -6.01 -3.77
CA PRO A 216 -18.15 -6.87 -2.67
C PRO A 216 -16.64 -6.87 -2.46
N GLN A 217 -16.19 -6.79 -1.22
CA GLN A 217 -14.76 -6.76 -0.92
C GLN A 217 -14.10 -8.09 -1.30
N LYS A 218 -12.99 -7.98 -2.02
CA LYS A 218 -12.17 -9.13 -2.43
C LYS A 218 -10.78 -8.92 -1.92
N GLU A 219 -10.09 -10.03 -1.63
CA GLU A 219 -8.69 -9.98 -1.27
C GLU A 219 -7.86 -9.30 -2.36
N MET A 220 -6.89 -8.51 -1.92
CA MET A 220 -5.93 -7.87 -2.79
C MET A 220 -5.14 -8.93 -3.59
N MET A 221 -5.01 -8.74 -4.91
CA MET A 221 -4.12 -9.58 -5.75
C MET A 221 -2.64 -9.32 -5.45
N SER A 222 -2.17 -9.88 -4.34
CA SER A 222 -0.82 -9.74 -3.79
C SER A 222 0.27 -10.30 -4.73
N THR A 223 -0.07 -11.19 -5.65
CA THR A 223 0.85 -11.71 -6.69
C THR A 223 1.22 -10.69 -7.76
N LYS A 224 0.43 -9.61 -7.91
CA LYS A 224 0.50 -8.67 -9.04
C LYS A 224 0.42 -7.22 -8.57
N VAL A 225 1.25 -6.87 -7.58
CA VAL A 225 1.31 -5.50 -7.06
C VAL A 225 2.14 -4.61 -7.99
N ARG A 226 1.57 -3.45 -8.36
CA ARG A 226 2.15 -2.45 -9.28
C ARG A 226 2.84 -1.30 -8.57
N SER A 227 2.24 -0.80 -7.49
CA SER A 227 2.78 0.31 -6.70
C SER A 227 2.34 0.23 -5.24
N VAL A 228 3.19 0.76 -4.37
CA VAL A 228 2.87 1.12 -2.98
C VAL A 228 3.02 2.63 -2.84
N GLY A 229 2.22 3.24 -1.98
CA GLY A 229 2.26 4.69 -1.76
C GLY A 229 1.63 5.08 -0.45
N ILE A 230 1.76 6.36 -0.12
CA ILE A 230 1.13 6.97 1.04
C ILE A 230 0.36 8.21 0.59
N SER A 231 -0.85 8.39 1.11
CA SER A 231 -1.66 9.57 0.86
C SER A 231 -2.18 10.19 2.15
N LEU A 232 -2.30 11.50 2.15
CA LEU A 232 -3.02 12.28 3.13
C LEU A 232 -4.31 12.78 2.50
N ILE A 233 -5.44 12.27 3.01
CA ILE A 233 -6.80 12.56 2.51
C ILE A 233 -7.73 13.01 3.63
N ASP A 234 -7.16 13.47 4.75
CA ASP A 234 -7.91 13.93 5.93
C ASP A 234 -8.69 15.24 5.69
N ARG A 235 -8.34 15.97 4.61
CA ARG A 235 -8.90 17.28 4.26
C ARG A 235 -8.82 18.29 5.41
N VAL A 236 -7.82 18.15 6.27
CA VAL A 236 -7.55 19.12 7.35
C VAL A 236 -6.53 20.13 6.83
N PRO A 237 -6.89 21.42 6.66
CA PRO A 237 -5.93 22.43 6.22
C PRO A 237 -4.73 22.54 7.15
N GLY A 238 -3.58 22.91 6.60
CA GLY A 238 -2.36 23.15 7.37
C GLY A 238 -1.20 22.22 7.01
N PRO A 239 -0.07 22.34 7.73
CA PRO A 239 1.14 21.59 7.43
C PRO A 239 0.97 20.11 7.73
N PHE A 240 1.78 19.30 7.03
CA PHE A 240 1.93 17.88 7.31
C PHE A 240 3.38 17.44 7.10
N GLU A 241 3.81 16.44 7.88
CA GLU A 241 5.13 15.84 7.78
C GLU A 241 5.12 14.34 8.19
N LEU A 242 5.65 13.51 7.31
CA LEU A 242 5.86 12.08 7.55
C LEU A 242 7.24 11.68 7.04
N ALA A 243 8.07 11.15 7.92
CA ALA A 243 9.34 10.53 7.56
C ALA A 243 9.17 9.02 7.38
N ILE A 244 9.77 8.46 6.32
CA ILE A 244 9.67 7.04 5.97
C ILE A 244 11.08 6.50 5.68
N ALA A 245 11.55 5.53 6.46
CA ALA A 245 12.86 4.91 6.25
C ALA A 245 12.76 3.71 5.29
N ASP A 246 11.82 2.80 5.54
CA ASP A 246 11.61 1.62 4.72
C ASP A 246 10.15 1.14 4.69
N ILE A 247 9.85 0.38 3.63
CA ILE A 247 8.58 -0.33 3.41
C ILE A 247 8.95 -1.73 2.92
N TYR A 248 8.47 -2.76 3.61
CA TYR A 248 8.80 -4.15 3.29
C TYR A 248 7.67 -5.12 3.67
N ALA A 249 7.57 -6.23 2.95
CA ALA A 249 6.67 -7.32 3.32
C ALA A 249 7.37 -8.28 4.30
N THR A 250 6.61 -8.83 5.25
CA THR A 250 7.12 -9.68 6.33
C THR A 250 6.08 -10.70 6.77
N ASN A 251 6.54 -11.77 7.41
CA ASN A 251 5.71 -12.76 8.12
C ASN A 251 5.84 -12.65 9.64
N ARG A 252 6.49 -11.58 10.13
CA ARG A 252 6.46 -11.23 11.55
C ARG A 252 5.13 -10.55 11.86
N PRO A 253 4.36 -11.05 12.84
CA PRO A 253 3.09 -10.45 13.21
C PRO A 253 3.31 -9.05 13.81
N PRO A 254 2.28 -8.19 13.78
CA PRO A 254 2.38 -6.86 14.36
C PRO A 254 2.47 -6.95 15.89
N ALA A 255 3.17 -6.00 16.52
CA ALA A 255 3.25 -5.91 17.97
C ALA A 255 1.91 -5.50 18.62
N ARG A 256 1.02 -4.89 17.83
CA ARG A 256 -0.34 -4.52 18.21
C ARG A 256 -1.29 -5.05 17.14
N GLU A 257 -2.42 -5.60 17.53
CA GLU A 257 -3.42 -6.06 16.57
C GLU A 257 -3.92 -4.87 15.74
N VAL A 258 -4.05 -5.09 14.43
CA VAL A 258 -4.55 -4.13 13.45
C VAL A 258 -5.51 -4.89 12.56
N GLY A 259 -6.78 -4.52 12.62
CA GLY A 259 -7.85 -5.14 11.88
C GLY A 259 -8.35 -4.28 10.73
N ARG A 260 -9.36 -4.78 10.02
CA ARG A 260 -9.97 -4.08 8.89
C ARG A 260 -10.85 -2.90 9.37
N GLU A 261 -11.39 -3.02 10.57
CA GLU A 261 -12.07 -1.99 11.34
C GLU A 261 -11.19 -0.77 11.62
N ASP A 262 -9.87 -0.95 11.68
CA ASP A 262 -8.89 0.14 11.88
C ASP A 262 -8.51 0.83 10.56
N SER A 263 -9.08 0.40 9.43
CA SER A 263 -8.70 0.91 8.10
C SER A 263 -9.01 2.39 7.88
N GLY A 264 -9.79 3.01 8.76
CA GLY A 264 -10.22 4.40 8.65
C GLY A 264 -11.39 4.62 7.68
N PHE A 265 -12.01 3.54 7.19
CA PHE A 265 -13.22 3.57 6.37
C PHE A 265 -14.42 3.00 7.14
N GLU A 266 -15.59 3.57 6.91
CA GLU A 266 -16.85 2.97 7.36
C GLU A 266 -17.16 1.77 6.47
N LEU A 267 -17.11 0.57 7.04
CA LEU A 267 -17.50 -0.67 6.37
C LEU A 267 -18.96 -0.94 6.76
N GLY A 268 -19.82 -1.17 5.77
CA GLY A 268 -21.18 -1.62 6.05
C GLY A 268 -21.13 -2.96 6.78
N GLU A 269 -21.91 -3.12 7.84
CA GLU A 269 -22.12 -4.42 8.45
C GLU A 269 -22.68 -5.36 7.38
N GLU A 270 -22.01 -6.49 7.15
CA GLU A 270 -22.61 -7.62 6.44
C GLU A 270 -23.85 -8.02 7.26
N PRO A 271 -25.06 -8.07 6.68
CA PRO A 271 -26.20 -8.61 7.40
C PRO A 271 -25.91 -10.05 7.80
N GLU A 272 -25.65 -10.30 9.09
CA GLU A 272 -25.68 -11.64 9.68
C GLU A 272 -27.13 -12.12 9.71
N GLU A 273 -27.66 -12.60 8.57
CA GLU A 273 -28.90 -13.39 8.42
C GLU A 273 -29.11 -13.56 6.90
N GLN A 274 -28.81 -14.69 6.25
CA GLN A 274 -29.56 -15.94 6.34
C GLN A 274 -28.64 -17.11 5.92
N ARG A 275 -27.96 -17.70 6.90
CA ARG A 275 -27.49 -19.10 6.79
C ARG A 275 -28.51 -19.98 7.50
N GLY A 276 -29.74 -19.94 7.05
CA GLY A 276 -30.86 -20.68 7.61
C GLY A 276 -31.98 -20.77 6.58
N MET A 277 -32.29 -22.01 6.21
CA MET A 277 -33.43 -22.47 5.41
C MET A 277 -33.31 -22.27 3.88
N MET A 278 -32.99 -23.38 3.22
CA MET A 278 -33.55 -23.70 1.92
C MET A 278 -35.07 -23.67 2.06
N ASP A 279 -35.70 -22.56 1.68
CA ASP A 279 -37.07 -22.64 1.19
C ASP A 279 -36.99 -22.80 -0.33
N GLU A 280 -37.31 -24.03 -0.72
CA GLU A 280 -37.59 -24.46 -2.07
C GLU A 280 -38.65 -23.51 -2.67
N ILE A 281 -38.21 -22.53 -3.47
CA ILE A 281 -39.13 -21.68 -4.22
C ILE A 281 -39.75 -22.55 -5.31
N GLU A 282 -40.90 -23.16 -5.00
CA GLU A 282 -41.78 -23.68 -6.04
C GLU A 282 -42.11 -22.54 -7.03
N PRO A 283 -41.90 -22.75 -8.35
CA PRO A 283 -42.24 -21.72 -9.32
C PRO A 283 -43.75 -21.54 -9.37
N ARG A 284 -44.21 -20.29 -9.16
CA ARG A 284 -45.63 -19.93 -9.29
C ARG A 284 -46.18 -20.38 -10.65
N PRO A 285 -47.32 -21.07 -10.71
CA PRO A 285 -47.92 -21.45 -11.98
C PRO A 285 -48.35 -20.21 -12.76
N LYS A 286 -48.02 -20.18 -14.05
CA LYS A 286 -48.48 -19.14 -14.98
C LYS A 286 -49.97 -19.31 -15.20
N LYS A 287 -50.72 -18.24 -14.98
CA LYS A 287 -52.17 -18.18 -15.20
C LYS A 287 -52.48 -18.40 -16.67
N GLY A 288 -52.99 -19.59 -17.04
CA GLY A 288 -53.54 -19.83 -18.38
C GLY A 288 -53.46 -21.24 -18.98
N GLU A 289 -52.85 -22.24 -18.34
CA GLU A 289 -52.86 -23.61 -18.90
C GLU A 289 -54.01 -24.46 -18.34
N PRO A 290 -54.81 -25.14 -19.19
CA PRO A 290 -55.86 -26.04 -18.75
C PRO A 290 -55.28 -27.38 -18.27
N ASP A 291 -55.80 -27.85 -17.13
CA ASP A 291 -55.44 -29.12 -16.50
C ASP A 291 -55.57 -30.31 -17.46
N ARG A 292 -54.46 -31.02 -17.68
CA ARG A 292 -54.48 -32.36 -18.27
C ARG A 292 -54.64 -33.38 -17.15
N ILE A 293 -55.84 -33.94 -17.04
CA ILE A 293 -56.12 -35.15 -16.27
C ILE A 293 -55.31 -36.29 -16.90
N LEU A 294 -54.37 -36.86 -16.14
CA LEU A 294 -53.67 -38.09 -16.49
C LEU A 294 -54.43 -39.29 -15.91
N ILE A 295 -54.76 -40.26 -16.78
CA ILE A 295 -54.89 -41.67 -16.39
C ILE A 295 -53.49 -42.26 -16.39
#